data_AF-A0A0L0CRJ9-F1
#
_entry.id   AF-A0A0L0CRJ9-F1
#
_cell.length_a   1.000
_cell.length_b   1.000
_cell.length_c   1.000
_cell.angle_alpha   90.00
_cell.angle_beta   90.00
_cell.angle_gamma   90.00
#
_symmetry.space_group_name_H-M   'P 1'
#
loop_
_entity.id
_entity.type
_entity.pdbx_description
1 polymer ?
#
loop_
_entity_poly.entity_id
_entity_poly.type
_entity_poly.pdbx_seq_one_letter_code
_entity_poly.pdbx_strand_id
1 'polypeptide(L)'
;MFSYLTKQPDPLERFAYDSAIRKKCTLTSEFVLLNDTIYPEVWIVVDLYSHIDPPLLSPHILRKNSARNEKLIIDLMQMPVPNSSYYKYNLNNCHIRKTGNLRLRNEIIGKLKYLKSWQTEQSLDKNAIDIIENTFDIDYFDIKSEKKVYIGFTAYARNPDNCCKEQISDTVFSNAIYDVCNFSSVMPSSATTTAGGSEHIIKLCDNNAITTSPIIQIKLSDEYNSWNACTMGYLQEDGLHFTAPPYTGQINANDKNCLINLQVMENIPIGAIKFVYIDNN
;
A
#
# COMPACT_ATOMS: atom_id res chain seq x y z
N MET A 1 -18.64 -9.90 14.23
CA MET A 1 -17.23 -10.14 13.87
C MET A 1 -16.57 -8.79 13.68
N PHE A 2 -15.34 -8.61 14.16
CA PHE A 2 -14.64 -7.32 14.07
C PHE A 2 -13.22 -7.54 13.56
N SER A 3 -12.79 -6.75 12.58
CA SER A 3 -11.48 -6.86 11.95
C SER A 3 -10.78 -5.51 11.93
N TYR A 4 -9.47 -5.49 12.16
CA TYR A 4 -8.67 -4.27 12.18
C TYR A 4 -7.19 -4.55 11.92
N LEU A 5 -6.44 -3.49 11.61
CA LEU A 5 -4.98 -3.55 11.47
C LEU A 5 -4.30 -3.01 12.72
N THR A 6 -3.43 -3.80 13.33
CA THR A 6 -2.58 -3.38 14.47
C THR A 6 -1.27 -2.76 14.00
N LYS A 7 -0.85 -3.03 12.77
CA LYS A 7 0.33 -2.43 12.15
C LYS A 7 0.03 -2.03 10.70
N GLN A 8 0.19 -0.75 10.39
CA GLN A 8 0.07 -0.22 9.03
C GLN A 8 1.37 -0.45 8.23
N PRO A 9 1.29 -0.63 6.90
CA PRO A 9 2.45 -0.64 6.02
C PRO A 9 3.13 0.73 5.95
N ASP A 10 4.39 0.75 5.52
CA ASP A 10 5.06 2.00 5.16
C ASP A 10 4.26 2.66 4.03
N PRO A 11 3.84 3.94 4.18
CA PRO A 11 3.05 4.62 3.16
C PRO A 11 3.86 4.92 1.90
N LEU A 12 5.19 4.78 1.91
CA LEU A 12 6.04 4.99 0.73
C LEU A 12 6.78 3.70 0.37
N GLU A 13 6.41 3.09 -0.76
CA GLU A 13 7.04 1.86 -1.24
C GLU A 13 7.37 1.94 -2.73
N ARG A 14 8.49 1.36 -3.14
CA ARG A 14 8.88 1.38 -4.55
C ARG A 14 8.16 0.26 -5.30
N PHE A 15 7.30 0.61 -6.27
CA PHE A 15 6.67 -0.41 -7.10
C PHE A 15 7.65 -0.80 -8.21
N ALA A 16 8.04 -2.06 -8.26
CA ALA A 16 9.10 -2.53 -9.15
C ALA A 16 8.56 -3.48 -10.22
N TYR A 17 9.01 -3.32 -11.46
CA TYR A 17 8.87 -4.36 -12.47
C TYR A 17 9.75 -5.57 -12.12
N ASP A 18 9.43 -6.75 -12.67
CA ASP A 18 10.17 -7.99 -12.40
C ASP A 18 11.69 -7.85 -12.62
N SER A 19 12.10 -7.07 -13.63
CA SER A 19 13.50 -6.80 -13.94
C SER A 19 14.24 -5.92 -12.92
N ALA A 20 13.51 -5.18 -12.08
CA ALA A 20 14.05 -4.19 -11.14
C ALA A 20 13.87 -4.58 -9.66
N ILE A 21 13.24 -5.72 -9.36
CA ILE A 21 13.07 -6.20 -7.98
C ILE A 21 14.44 -6.56 -7.41
N ARG A 22 14.99 -5.68 -6.58
CA ARG A 22 16.13 -6.00 -5.70
C ARG A 22 15.60 -6.77 -4.48
N LYS A 23 16.36 -7.73 -3.97
CA LYS A 23 15.98 -8.67 -2.88
C LYS A 23 15.48 -8.06 -1.56
N LYS A 24 15.48 -6.73 -1.39
CA LYS A 24 14.99 -6.08 -0.16
C LYS A 24 13.47 -5.93 -0.24
N CYS A 25 12.76 -6.78 0.47
CA CYS A 25 11.32 -6.66 0.69
C CYS A 25 11.09 -6.07 2.08
N THR A 26 10.39 -4.94 2.15
CA THR A 26 10.19 -4.16 3.38
C THR A 26 8.73 -4.04 3.79
N LEU A 27 7.81 -4.35 2.87
CA LEU A 27 6.39 -4.20 3.12
C LEU A 27 5.95 -5.20 4.20
N THR A 28 5.44 -4.66 5.31
CA THR A 28 4.90 -5.43 6.44
C THR A 28 3.57 -4.84 6.89
N SER A 29 2.65 -5.68 7.35
CA SER A 29 1.36 -5.25 7.92
C SER A 29 0.84 -6.35 8.85
N GLU A 30 0.03 -5.98 9.83
CA GLU A 30 -0.54 -6.91 10.80
C GLU A 30 -2.06 -6.75 10.88
N PHE A 31 -2.77 -7.84 10.62
CA PHE A 31 -4.21 -7.94 10.62
C PHE A 31 -4.71 -8.83 11.75
N VAL A 32 -5.77 -8.38 12.43
CA VAL A 32 -6.44 -9.12 13.49
C VAL A 32 -7.92 -9.26 13.17
N LEU A 33 -8.43 -10.49 13.28
CA LEU A 33 -9.84 -10.83 13.22
C LEU A 33 -10.30 -11.30 14.60
N LEU A 34 -11.18 -10.53 15.25
CA LEU A 34 -11.87 -10.92 16.47
C LEU A 34 -13.20 -11.58 16.12
N ASN A 35 -13.43 -12.74 16.71
CA ASN A 35 -14.63 -13.51 16.39
C ASN A 35 -15.10 -14.32 17.61
N ASP A 36 -16.38 -14.14 17.96
CA ASP A 36 -17.03 -14.87 19.05
C ASP A 36 -17.30 -16.33 18.67
N THR A 37 -17.38 -16.62 17.36
CA THR A 37 -17.55 -17.97 16.81
C THR A 37 -16.23 -18.48 16.25
N ILE A 38 -15.69 -19.58 16.78
CA ILE A 38 -14.48 -20.18 16.22
C ILE A 38 -14.84 -20.97 14.97
N TYR A 39 -14.31 -20.56 13.83
CA TYR A 39 -14.42 -21.33 12.58
C TYR A 39 -13.27 -22.34 12.50
N PRO A 40 -13.55 -23.60 12.11
CA PRO A 40 -12.52 -24.62 11.98
C PRO A 40 -11.53 -24.32 10.85
N GLU A 41 -11.99 -23.64 9.80
CA GLU A 41 -11.17 -23.24 8.66
C GLU A 41 -11.43 -21.78 8.32
N VAL A 42 -10.41 -20.94 8.53
CA VAL A 42 -10.42 -19.53 8.13
C VAL A 42 -9.28 -19.27 7.18
N TRP A 43 -9.56 -18.54 6.11
CA TRP A 43 -8.56 -18.04 5.19
C TRP A 43 -8.55 -16.52 5.20
N ILE A 44 -7.36 -15.94 5.26
CA ILE A 44 -7.16 -14.51 5.05
C ILE A 44 -6.67 -14.32 3.61
N VAL A 45 -7.47 -13.62 2.83
CA VAL A 45 -7.16 -13.19 1.48
C VAL A 45 -6.54 -11.80 1.57
N VAL A 46 -5.36 -11.63 0.99
CA VAL A 46 -4.64 -10.35 0.97
C VAL A 46 -4.28 -9.98 -0.45
N ASP A 47 -4.72 -8.81 -0.89
CA ASP A 47 -4.38 -8.27 -2.20
C ASP A 47 -4.31 -6.73 -2.17
N LEU A 48 -3.88 -6.15 -3.29
CA LEU A 48 -3.83 -4.72 -3.51
C LEU A 48 -5.13 -4.23 -4.12
N TYR A 49 -5.58 -3.07 -3.66
CA TYR A 49 -6.78 -2.39 -4.13
C TYR A 49 -6.48 -0.98 -4.62
N SER A 50 -7.29 -0.54 -5.58
CA SER A 50 -7.24 0.77 -6.21
C SER A 50 -7.72 1.87 -5.26
N HIS A 51 -7.47 3.10 -5.69
CA HIS A 51 -7.92 4.32 -5.02
C HIS A 51 -9.28 4.83 -5.50
N ILE A 52 -9.96 4.06 -6.33
CA ILE A 52 -11.32 4.34 -6.76
C ILE A 52 -12.25 4.12 -5.56
N ASP A 53 -13.37 4.82 -5.52
CA ASP A 53 -14.41 4.64 -4.51
C ASP A 53 -15.67 4.04 -5.17
N PRO A 54 -16.10 2.82 -4.82
CA PRO A 54 -15.47 1.92 -3.84
C PRO A 54 -14.15 1.30 -4.33
N PRO A 55 -13.23 0.91 -3.41
CA PRO A 55 -11.95 0.28 -3.80
C PRO A 55 -12.15 -1.01 -4.59
N LEU A 56 -11.50 -1.09 -5.75
CA LEU A 56 -11.51 -2.23 -6.65
C LEU A 56 -10.16 -2.95 -6.63
N LEU A 57 -10.05 -4.16 -7.20
CA LEU A 57 -8.75 -4.85 -7.22
C LEU A 57 -7.72 -4.08 -8.06
N SER A 58 -6.56 -3.81 -7.47
CA SER A 58 -5.48 -3.15 -8.20
C SER A 58 -4.85 -4.13 -9.20
N PRO A 59 -4.42 -3.66 -10.39
CA PRO A 59 -3.68 -4.49 -11.34
C PRO A 59 -2.25 -4.81 -10.84
N HIS A 60 -1.74 -4.11 -9.83
CA HIS A 60 -0.46 -4.41 -9.19
C HIS A 60 -0.54 -5.71 -8.40
N ILE A 61 0.59 -6.42 -8.25
CA ILE A 61 0.62 -7.70 -7.52
C ILE A 61 1.43 -7.58 -6.24
N LEU A 62 0.85 -8.03 -5.14
CA LEU A 62 1.56 -8.27 -3.90
C LEU A 62 2.36 -9.58 -4.02
N ARG A 63 3.68 -9.49 -4.04
CA ARG A 63 4.58 -10.65 -4.24
C ARG A 63 5.37 -10.95 -2.97
N LYS A 64 5.27 -12.18 -2.48
CA LYS A 64 6.14 -12.74 -1.43
C LYS A 64 7.50 -13.13 -2.01
N ASN A 65 8.59 -12.82 -1.29
CA ASN A 65 9.96 -13.06 -1.75
C ASN A 65 10.29 -14.56 -1.93
N SER A 66 9.59 -15.46 -1.21
CA SER A 66 9.75 -16.91 -1.29
C SER A 66 9.14 -17.54 -2.57
N ALA A 67 8.23 -16.83 -3.25
CA ALA A 67 7.46 -17.35 -4.37
C ALA A 67 8.14 -17.08 -5.74
N ARG A 68 9.44 -17.38 -5.87
CA ARG A 68 10.20 -17.09 -7.10
C ARG A 68 9.62 -17.72 -8.37
N ASN A 69 8.83 -18.79 -8.24
CA ASN A 69 8.29 -19.54 -9.37
C ASN A 69 6.76 -19.66 -9.38
N GLU A 70 6.06 -19.12 -8.40
CA GLU A 70 4.61 -19.18 -8.38
C GLU A 70 4.06 -17.87 -8.95
N LYS A 71 3.21 -17.99 -9.98
CA LYS A 71 2.30 -16.93 -10.40
C LYS A 71 1.23 -16.75 -9.32
N LEU A 72 1.62 -16.47 -8.08
CA LEU A 72 0.68 -16.08 -7.04
C LEU A 72 0.16 -14.71 -7.45
N ILE A 73 -1.09 -14.73 -7.88
CA ILE A 73 -1.85 -13.56 -8.33
C ILE A 73 -2.48 -12.86 -7.12
N ILE A 74 -2.79 -13.63 -6.06
CA ILE A 74 -3.38 -13.20 -4.77
C ILE A 74 -2.68 -13.96 -3.65
N ASP A 75 -2.43 -13.31 -2.50
CA ASP A 75 -1.90 -13.98 -1.31
C ASP A 75 -3.04 -14.59 -0.49
N LEU A 76 -2.97 -15.90 -0.26
CA LEU A 76 -3.98 -16.67 0.45
C LEU A 76 -3.31 -17.41 1.60
N MET A 77 -3.75 -17.15 2.83
CA MET A 77 -3.23 -17.85 4.01
C MET A 77 -4.36 -18.55 4.75
N GLN A 78 -4.27 -19.88 4.87
CA GLN A 78 -5.10 -20.60 5.82
C GLN A 78 -4.56 -20.36 7.23
N MET A 79 -5.44 -19.93 8.12
CA MET A 79 -5.10 -19.68 9.50
C MET A 79 -5.26 -20.96 10.32
N PRO A 80 -4.32 -21.26 11.24
CA PRO A 80 -4.53 -22.32 12.20
C PRO A 80 -5.73 -21.98 13.10
N VAL A 81 -6.43 -23.01 13.58
CA VAL A 81 -7.49 -22.84 14.58
C VAL A 81 -6.87 -22.16 15.82
N PRO A 82 -7.40 -21.01 16.25
CA PRO A 82 -6.79 -20.26 17.32
C PRO A 82 -7.15 -20.88 18.67
N ASN A 83 -6.23 -20.81 19.62
CA ASN A 83 -6.49 -21.17 21.02
C ASN A 83 -7.26 -20.07 21.78
N SER A 84 -7.60 -18.98 21.09
CA SER A 84 -8.27 -17.78 21.59
C SER A 84 -9.32 -17.31 20.56
N SER A 85 -10.16 -16.35 20.92
CA SER A 85 -11.20 -15.76 20.05
C SER A 85 -10.66 -14.80 18.98
N TYR A 86 -9.42 -14.99 18.51
CA TYR A 86 -8.86 -14.16 17.45
C TYR A 86 -7.89 -14.87 16.52
N TYR A 87 -7.88 -14.44 15.26
CA TYR A 87 -6.90 -14.82 14.25
C TYR A 87 -5.97 -13.63 14.01
N LYS A 88 -4.66 -13.88 13.93
CA LYS A 88 -3.65 -12.85 13.66
C LYS A 88 -2.82 -13.22 12.43
N TYR A 89 -2.90 -12.40 11.40
CA TYR A 89 -2.13 -12.57 10.16
C TYR A 89 -1.04 -11.50 10.05
N ASN A 90 0.20 -11.95 9.82
CA ASN A 90 1.34 -11.08 9.61
C ASN A 90 1.76 -11.13 8.14
N LEU A 91 1.53 -10.05 7.40
CA LEU A 91 2.11 -9.87 6.08
C LEU A 91 3.56 -9.44 6.25
N ASN A 92 4.51 -10.26 5.80
CA ASN A 92 5.94 -9.96 5.86
C ASN A 92 6.65 -10.36 4.57
N ASN A 93 7.82 -9.77 4.31
CA ASN A 93 8.68 -10.10 3.17
C ASN A 93 7.97 -9.99 1.81
N CYS A 94 7.13 -8.96 1.67
CA CYS A 94 6.40 -8.67 0.44
C CYS A 94 6.95 -7.43 -0.28
N HIS A 95 6.66 -7.34 -1.58
CA HIS A 95 6.86 -6.13 -2.36
C HIS A 95 5.72 -5.96 -3.36
N ILE A 96 5.57 -4.75 -3.88
CA ILE A 96 4.54 -4.43 -4.88
C ILE A 96 5.18 -4.53 -6.26
N ARG A 97 4.73 -5.51 -7.04
CA ARG A 97 5.12 -5.67 -8.44
C ARG A 97 4.29 -4.70 -9.29
N LYS A 98 4.99 -3.81 -9.98
CA LYS A 98 4.39 -2.87 -10.92
C LYS A 98 3.90 -3.60 -12.16
N THR A 99 2.68 -3.28 -12.57
CA THR A 99 2.04 -3.84 -13.76
C THR A 99 2.06 -2.78 -14.85
N GLY A 100 2.54 -3.14 -16.04
CA GLY A 100 2.54 -2.23 -17.18
C GLY A 100 1.14 -2.04 -17.76
N ASN A 101 0.90 -0.89 -18.39
CA ASN A 101 -0.41 -0.51 -18.95
C ASN A 101 -1.01 -1.57 -19.89
N LEU A 102 -0.18 -2.24 -20.70
CA LEU A 102 -0.62 -3.27 -21.64
C LEU A 102 -1.09 -4.57 -20.97
N ARG A 103 -0.83 -4.75 -19.66
CA ARG A 103 -1.16 -5.97 -18.93
C ARG A 103 -2.28 -5.78 -17.89
N LEU A 104 -2.74 -4.55 -17.64
CA LEU A 104 -3.70 -4.25 -16.57
C LEU A 104 -4.95 -5.15 -16.64
N ARG A 105 -5.58 -5.22 -17.82
CA ARG A 105 -6.75 -6.08 -18.06
C ARG A 105 -6.49 -7.54 -17.71
N ASN A 106 -5.40 -8.10 -18.23
CA ASN A 106 -5.08 -9.52 -18.03
C ASN A 106 -4.77 -9.84 -16.56
N GLU A 107 -4.12 -8.92 -15.83
CA GLU A 107 -3.84 -9.13 -14.41
C GLU A 107 -5.12 -9.10 -13.57
N ILE A 108 -6.01 -8.12 -13.78
CA ILE A 108 -7.25 -8.02 -13.01
C ILE A 108 -8.19 -9.18 -13.32
N ILE A 109 -8.39 -9.51 -14.59
CA ILE A 109 -9.19 -10.69 -14.98
C ILE A 109 -8.58 -11.97 -14.40
N GLY A 110 -7.25 -12.09 -14.40
CA GLY A 110 -6.54 -13.20 -13.77
C GLY A 110 -6.83 -13.31 -12.28
N LYS A 111 -6.83 -12.19 -11.54
CA LYS A 111 -7.19 -12.12 -10.12
C LYS A 111 -8.63 -12.56 -9.87
N LEU A 112 -9.57 -11.99 -10.61
CA LEU A 112 -11.00 -12.31 -10.47
C LEU A 112 -11.29 -13.79 -10.76
N LYS A 113 -10.70 -14.34 -11.83
CA LYS A 113 -10.81 -15.76 -12.17
C LYS A 113 -10.22 -16.65 -11.06
N TYR A 114 -9.04 -16.31 -10.56
CA TYR A 114 -8.38 -17.06 -9.49
C TYR A 114 -9.20 -17.06 -8.20
N LEU A 115 -9.66 -15.89 -7.75
CA LEU A 115 -10.46 -15.76 -6.54
C LEU A 115 -11.77 -16.55 -6.64
N LYS A 116 -12.47 -16.44 -7.77
CA LYS A 116 -13.74 -17.15 -7.98
C LYS A 116 -13.56 -18.66 -7.98
N SER A 117 -12.54 -19.17 -8.68
CA SER A 117 -12.24 -20.60 -8.71
C SER A 117 -11.80 -21.14 -7.35
N TRP A 118 -11.04 -20.36 -6.58
CA TRP A 118 -10.64 -20.73 -5.22
C TRP A 118 -11.82 -20.76 -4.24
N GLN A 119 -12.74 -19.80 -4.34
CA GLN A 119 -13.95 -19.74 -3.52
C GLN A 119 -14.86 -20.94 -3.74
N THR A 120 -15.04 -21.37 -4.99
CA THR A 120 -15.94 -22.48 -5.34
C THR A 120 -15.27 -23.85 -5.37
N GLU A 121 -13.93 -23.91 -5.34
CA GLU A 121 -13.14 -25.13 -5.61
C GLU A 121 -13.48 -25.80 -6.96
N GLN A 122 -14.03 -25.03 -7.90
CA GLN A 122 -14.47 -25.52 -9.21
C GLN A 122 -13.78 -24.79 -10.35
N SER A 123 -13.68 -25.47 -11.50
CA SER A 123 -13.32 -24.83 -12.76
C SER A 123 -14.42 -23.85 -13.18
N LEU A 124 -14.02 -22.65 -13.62
CA LEU A 124 -14.97 -21.67 -14.13
C LEU A 124 -15.53 -22.13 -15.48
N ASP A 125 -16.84 -22.05 -15.62
CA ASP A 125 -17.51 -22.25 -16.90
C ASP A 125 -17.40 -20.98 -17.77
N LYS A 126 -17.87 -21.09 -19.01
CA LYS A 126 -17.81 -19.98 -19.96
C LYS A 126 -18.65 -18.79 -19.49
N ASN A 127 -19.82 -19.04 -18.92
CA ASN A 127 -20.71 -17.98 -18.45
C ASN A 127 -20.07 -17.17 -17.30
N ALA A 128 -19.44 -17.83 -16.33
CA ALA A 128 -18.73 -17.16 -15.24
C ALA A 128 -17.53 -16.35 -15.76
N ILE A 129 -16.82 -16.86 -16.77
CA ILE A 129 -15.75 -16.12 -17.43
C ILE A 129 -16.30 -14.87 -18.12
N ASP A 130 -17.37 -15.00 -18.91
CA ASP A 130 -17.98 -13.89 -19.63
C ASP A 130 -18.48 -12.79 -18.66
N ILE A 131 -19.05 -13.18 -17.50
CA ILE A 131 -19.43 -12.24 -16.44
C ILE A 131 -18.21 -11.49 -15.90
N ILE A 132 -17.12 -12.19 -15.57
CA ILE A 132 -15.89 -11.58 -15.06
C ILE A 132 -15.29 -10.59 -16.08
N GLU A 133 -15.30 -10.93 -17.36
CA GLU A 133 -14.77 -10.04 -18.40
C GLU A 133 -15.64 -8.79 -18.57
N ASN A 134 -16.97 -8.94 -18.52
CA ASN A 134 -17.89 -7.80 -18.53
C ASN A 134 -17.72 -6.91 -17.28
N THR A 135 -17.52 -7.48 -16.09
CA THR A 135 -17.23 -6.72 -14.86
C THR A 135 -15.98 -5.86 -15.04
N PHE A 136 -14.93 -6.37 -15.69
CA PHE A 136 -13.75 -5.56 -16.00
C PHE A 136 -14.09 -4.38 -16.91
N ASP A 137 -14.82 -4.64 -18.01
CA ASP A 137 -15.10 -3.62 -19.01
C ASP A 137 -16.04 -2.51 -18.48
N ILE A 138 -16.84 -2.79 -17.44
CA ILE A 138 -17.73 -1.82 -16.79
C ILE A 138 -17.03 -1.11 -15.63
N ASP A 139 -16.51 -1.86 -14.66
CA ASP A 139 -16.07 -1.30 -13.38
C ASP A 139 -14.60 -0.84 -13.42
N TYR A 140 -13.79 -1.40 -14.33
CA TYR A 140 -12.34 -1.16 -14.40
C TYR A 140 -11.92 -0.36 -15.65
N PHE A 141 -12.87 0.17 -16.42
CA PHE A 141 -12.62 0.88 -17.67
C PHE A 141 -11.59 2.03 -17.54
N ASP A 142 -11.66 2.77 -16.44
CA ASP A 142 -10.80 3.93 -16.19
C ASP A 142 -9.54 3.63 -15.37
N ILE A 143 -9.27 2.35 -15.03
CA ILE A 143 -8.07 2.00 -14.26
C ILE A 143 -6.81 2.17 -15.11
N LYS A 144 -6.02 3.18 -14.74
CA LYS A 144 -4.66 3.43 -15.25
C LYS A 144 -3.64 2.82 -14.29
N SER A 145 -2.37 2.66 -14.71
CA SER A 145 -1.31 2.25 -13.78
C SER A 145 -1.26 3.21 -12.60
N GLU A 146 -1.53 2.67 -11.43
CA GLU A 146 -1.75 3.44 -10.21
C GLU A 146 -0.42 3.75 -9.54
N LYS A 147 -0.30 4.95 -8.97
CA LYS A 147 0.82 5.32 -8.09
C LYS A 147 0.43 5.26 -6.61
N LYS A 148 -0.78 4.77 -6.32
CA LYS A 148 -1.40 4.72 -5.02
C LYS A 148 -2.24 3.47 -4.93
N VAL A 149 -2.03 2.66 -3.89
CA VAL A 149 -2.78 1.43 -3.63
C VAL A 149 -3.05 1.26 -2.15
N TYR A 150 -3.94 0.33 -1.80
CA TYR A 150 -4.21 -0.10 -0.43
C TYR A 150 -4.00 -1.60 -0.34
N ILE A 151 -3.63 -2.12 0.82
CA ILE A 151 -3.66 -3.56 1.09
C ILE A 151 -5.02 -3.87 1.71
N GLY A 152 -5.80 -4.72 1.05
CA GLY A 152 -7.06 -5.22 1.57
C GLY A 152 -6.89 -6.59 2.22
N PHE A 153 -7.50 -6.77 3.39
CA PHE A 153 -7.54 -8.03 4.13
C PHE A 153 -8.99 -8.48 4.27
N THR A 154 -9.32 -9.66 3.75
CA THR A 154 -10.68 -10.21 3.81
C THR A 154 -10.64 -11.62 4.38
N ALA A 155 -11.46 -11.88 5.39
CA ALA A 155 -11.57 -13.22 5.98
C ALA A 155 -12.67 -14.03 5.29
N TYR A 156 -12.39 -15.31 5.05
CA TYR A 156 -13.32 -16.29 4.50
C TYR A 156 -13.36 -17.52 5.40
N ALA A 157 -14.51 -18.17 5.49
CA ALA A 157 -14.66 -19.51 6.06
C ALA A 157 -15.42 -20.42 5.11
N ARG A 158 -15.29 -21.73 5.32
CA ARG A 158 -16.03 -22.72 4.54
C ARG A 158 -17.47 -22.75 5.03
N ASN A 159 -18.41 -22.55 4.11
CA ASN A 159 -19.81 -22.81 4.38
C ASN A 159 -20.07 -24.33 4.27
N PRO A 160 -20.59 -24.97 5.32
CA PRO A 160 -20.85 -26.41 5.33
C PRO A 160 -21.99 -26.83 4.37
N ASP A 161 -22.90 -25.93 4.01
CA ASP A 161 -24.10 -26.25 3.23
C ASP A 161 -23.80 -26.35 1.73
N ASN A 162 -22.87 -25.54 1.22
CA ASN A 162 -22.55 -25.47 -0.20
C ASN A 162 -21.08 -25.79 -0.53
N CYS A 163 -20.27 -26.11 0.48
CA CYS A 163 -18.83 -26.38 0.38
C CYS A 163 -17.98 -25.22 -0.19
N CYS A 164 -18.56 -24.04 -0.41
CA CYS A 164 -17.86 -22.85 -0.89
C CYS A 164 -17.20 -22.10 0.26
N LYS A 165 -16.20 -21.28 -0.06
CA LYS A 165 -15.62 -20.32 0.88
C LYS A 165 -16.36 -19.01 0.77
N GLU A 166 -16.98 -18.59 1.86
CA GLU A 166 -17.78 -17.37 1.96
C GLU A 166 -17.07 -16.34 2.81
N GLN A 167 -17.25 -15.08 2.44
CA GLN A 167 -16.69 -13.95 3.17
C GLN A 167 -17.40 -13.83 4.52
N ILE A 168 -16.62 -13.78 5.60
CA ILE A 168 -17.13 -13.69 6.98
C ILE A 168 -16.83 -12.35 7.64
N SER A 169 -15.97 -11.52 7.03
CA SER A 169 -15.68 -10.17 7.47
C SER A 169 -15.68 -9.20 6.29
N ASP A 170 -16.00 -7.95 6.53
CA ASP A 170 -15.70 -6.88 5.57
C ASP A 170 -14.19 -6.82 5.29
N THR A 171 -13.85 -6.30 4.11
CA THR A 171 -12.46 -6.05 3.75
C THR A 171 -11.92 -4.88 4.55
N VAL A 172 -10.85 -5.10 5.30
CA VAL A 172 -10.13 -4.04 6.01
C VAL A 172 -9.00 -3.54 5.13
N PHE A 173 -9.01 -2.24 4.84
CA PHE A 173 -7.96 -1.60 4.06
C PHE A 173 -6.88 -0.98 4.95
N SER A 174 -5.63 -1.08 4.50
CA SER A 174 -4.52 -0.29 5.06
C SER A 174 -4.66 1.19 4.75
N ASN A 175 -3.79 2.01 5.33
CA ASN A 175 -3.53 3.35 4.80
C ASN A 175 -3.00 3.26 3.36
N ALA A 176 -3.13 4.36 2.60
CA ALA A 176 -2.65 4.38 1.22
C ALA A 176 -1.12 4.24 1.17
N ILE A 177 -0.66 3.47 0.19
CA ILE A 177 0.74 3.25 -0.14
C ILE A 177 1.02 3.89 -1.49
N TYR A 178 2.02 4.76 -1.55
CA TYR A 178 2.40 5.51 -2.73
C TYR A 178 3.68 4.97 -3.37
N ASP A 179 3.70 4.90 -4.70
CA ASP A 179 4.84 4.46 -5.50
C ASP A 179 5.96 5.51 -5.52
N VAL A 180 7.08 5.20 -4.85
CA VAL A 180 8.28 6.04 -4.84
C VAL A 180 9.29 5.63 -5.92
N CYS A 181 8.95 5.88 -7.18
CA CYS A 181 9.88 5.68 -8.29
C CYS A 181 11.06 6.66 -8.22
N ASN A 182 12.28 6.16 -7.95
CA ASN A 182 13.57 6.89 -8.07
C ASN A 182 13.69 8.19 -7.24
N PHE A 183 13.01 8.28 -6.10
CA PHE A 183 13.11 9.44 -5.21
C PHE A 183 14.21 9.28 -4.15
N SER A 184 14.76 10.41 -3.70
CA SER A 184 15.67 10.45 -2.55
C SER A 184 14.90 10.10 -1.28
N SER A 185 15.51 9.35 -0.36
CA SER A 185 14.82 8.83 0.84
C SER A 185 14.73 9.87 1.96
N VAL A 186 13.54 10.02 2.54
CA VAL A 186 13.30 10.73 3.81
C VAL A 186 13.03 9.71 4.90
N MET A 187 13.63 9.89 6.07
CA MET A 187 13.41 9.02 7.23
C MET A 187 13.15 9.87 8.48
N PRO A 188 12.05 9.65 9.22
CA PRO A 188 10.87 8.85 8.84
C PRO A 188 10.20 9.36 7.56
N SER A 189 9.59 8.46 6.78
CA SER A 189 8.89 8.78 5.51
C SER A 189 7.54 9.49 5.73
N SER A 190 7.09 9.55 6.98
CA SER A 190 5.81 10.13 7.36
C SER A 190 5.83 10.85 8.70
N ALA A 191 4.99 11.87 8.84
CA ALA A 191 4.67 12.54 10.10
C ALA A 191 3.28 12.14 10.60
N THR A 192 3.19 11.86 11.90
CA THR A 192 1.97 11.40 12.57
C THR A 192 1.10 12.54 13.10
N THR A 193 1.49 13.79 12.94
CA THR A 193 0.75 14.94 13.47
C THR A 193 0.47 15.95 12.37
N THR A 194 -0.81 16.23 12.13
CA THR A 194 -1.23 17.46 11.44
C THR A 194 -0.76 18.72 12.20
N ALA A 195 -0.48 18.59 13.50
CA ALA A 195 0.15 19.62 14.32
C ALA A 195 1.64 19.87 13.99
N GLY A 196 2.28 19.06 13.15
CA GLY A 196 3.70 19.17 12.81
C GLY A 196 4.61 18.81 13.99
N GLY A 197 5.87 19.23 13.90
CA GLY A 197 6.87 19.12 14.98
C GLY A 197 7.71 17.84 14.96
N SER A 198 7.45 16.90 14.07
CA SER A 198 8.26 15.69 13.94
C SER A 198 9.57 15.93 13.20
N GLU A 199 10.65 15.32 13.66
CA GLU A 199 11.98 15.41 13.06
C GLU A 199 12.17 14.37 11.95
N HIS A 200 12.81 14.80 10.86
CA HIS A 200 13.04 14.00 9.66
C HIS A 200 14.40 14.28 9.05
N ILE A 201 14.94 13.30 8.34
CA ILE A 201 16.26 13.38 7.70
C ILE A 201 16.10 13.04 6.22
N ILE A 202 16.54 13.95 5.36
CA ILE A 202 16.72 13.71 3.94
C ILE A 202 18.14 13.18 3.75
N LYS A 203 18.26 11.91 3.33
CA LYS A 203 19.58 11.35 3.01
C LYS A 203 20.06 11.87 1.66
N LEU A 204 21.25 12.43 1.66
CA LEU A 204 21.88 13.02 0.50
C LEU A 204 22.88 11.99 -0.06
N CYS A 205 22.79 11.73 -1.37
CA CYS A 205 23.64 10.72 -2.00
C CYS A 205 25.12 11.17 -2.10
N ASP A 206 25.37 12.48 -2.16
CA ASP A 206 26.71 13.07 -2.22
C ASP A 206 26.80 14.26 -1.26
N ASN A 207 27.37 14.03 -0.06
CA ASN A 207 27.61 15.08 0.94
C ASN A 207 28.60 16.15 0.47
N ASN A 208 29.32 15.91 -0.63
CA ASN A 208 30.34 16.81 -1.17
C ASN A 208 29.77 17.97 -1.99
N ALA A 209 28.46 18.00 -2.27
CA ALA A 209 27.83 19.00 -3.12
C ALA A 209 27.08 20.13 -2.37
N ILE A 210 27.03 20.11 -1.03
CA ILE A 210 26.30 21.14 -0.27
C ILE A 210 27.24 22.26 0.15
N THR A 211 27.04 23.40 -0.50
CA THR A 211 27.79 24.63 -0.30
C THR A 211 27.36 25.34 0.99
N THR A 212 28.32 25.61 1.88
CA THR A 212 28.49 26.76 2.79
C THR A 212 27.38 27.21 3.75
N SER A 213 26.11 26.89 3.54
CA SER A 213 25.01 27.32 4.42
C SER A 213 24.61 26.18 5.37
N PRO A 214 24.80 26.32 6.69
CA PRO A 214 24.39 25.30 7.64
C PRO A 214 22.86 25.20 7.77
N ILE A 215 22.13 26.17 7.21
CA ILE A 215 20.68 26.26 7.26
C ILE A 215 20.14 26.38 5.84
N ILE A 216 19.28 25.44 5.46
CA ILE A 216 18.75 25.27 4.11
C ILE A 216 17.23 25.32 4.17
N GLN A 217 16.58 26.11 3.32
CA GLN A 217 15.12 26.17 3.29
C GLN A 217 14.55 24.95 2.54
N ILE A 218 13.50 24.35 3.10
CA ILE A 218 12.78 23.23 2.51
C ILE A 218 11.32 23.62 2.34
N LYS A 219 10.81 23.50 1.10
CA LYS A 219 9.42 23.72 0.76
C LYS A 219 8.68 22.39 0.72
N LEU A 220 7.55 22.33 1.41
CA LEU A 220 6.58 21.26 1.38
C LEU A 220 5.40 21.71 0.54
N SER A 221 4.89 20.86 -0.36
CA SER A 221 3.70 21.18 -1.14
C SER A 221 2.84 19.96 -1.45
N ASP A 222 1.53 20.14 -1.30
CA ASP A 222 0.51 19.20 -1.74
C ASP A 222 0.09 19.57 -3.17
N GLU A 223 0.33 18.67 -4.12
CA GLU A 223 -0.04 18.86 -5.53
C GLU A 223 -1.56 18.95 -5.74
N TYR A 224 -2.36 18.35 -4.85
CA TYR A 224 -3.80 18.21 -5.04
C TYR A 224 -4.58 19.32 -4.33
N ASN A 225 -4.09 19.83 -3.19
CA ASN A 225 -4.83 20.78 -2.34
C ASN A 225 -4.26 22.21 -2.32
N SER A 226 -3.31 22.54 -3.21
CA SER A 226 -2.63 23.85 -3.27
C SER A 226 -1.94 24.28 -1.96
N TRP A 227 -1.85 23.38 -0.97
CA TRP A 227 -1.20 23.66 0.30
C TRP A 227 0.31 23.68 0.11
N ASN A 228 0.98 24.65 0.73
CA ASN A 228 2.42 24.68 0.82
C ASN A 228 2.87 25.29 2.14
N ALA A 229 4.03 24.86 2.61
CA ALA A 229 4.69 25.40 3.78
C ALA A 229 6.20 25.39 3.58
N CYS A 230 6.92 26.20 4.34
CA CYS A 230 8.37 26.18 4.39
C CYS A 230 8.84 25.82 5.79
N THR A 231 9.93 25.07 5.86
CA THR A 231 10.66 24.80 7.09
C THR A 231 12.16 24.99 6.84
N MET A 232 12.92 25.10 7.92
CA MET A 232 14.37 25.17 7.86
C MET A 232 14.94 23.79 8.15
N GLY A 233 15.89 23.36 7.32
CA GLY A 233 16.70 22.18 7.54
C GLY A 233 18.12 22.55 7.95
N TYR A 234 18.75 21.67 8.73
CA TYR A 234 20.11 21.77 9.21
C TYR A 234 20.93 20.60 8.69
N LEU A 235 22.07 20.88 8.06
CA LEU A 235 22.94 19.84 7.55
C LEU A 235 23.76 19.20 8.68
N GLN A 236 23.72 17.87 8.77
CA GLN A 236 24.57 17.06 9.64
C GLN A 236 25.29 15.97 8.84
N GLU A 237 26.15 15.19 9.49
CA GLU A 237 26.98 14.17 8.84
C GLU A 237 26.16 13.10 8.08
N ASP A 238 24.95 12.81 8.55
CA ASP A 238 24.07 11.76 8.06
C ASP A 238 22.95 12.26 7.12
N GLY A 239 22.80 13.58 6.95
CA GLY A 239 21.86 14.17 6.00
C GLY A 239 21.36 15.57 6.37
N LEU A 240 20.30 16.01 5.69
CA LEU A 240 19.62 17.26 5.97
C LEU A 240 18.43 17.01 6.92
N HIS A 241 18.58 17.45 8.17
CA HIS A 241 17.57 17.31 9.23
C HIS A 241 16.56 18.44 9.17
N PHE A 242 15.28 18.16 9.31
CA PHE A 242 14.25 19.20 9.35
C PHE A 242 13.08 18.79 10.25
N THR A 243 12.35 19.80 10.73
CA THR A 243 11.10 19.59 11.44
C THR A 243 9.92 19.82 10.50
N ALA A 244 9.01 18.84 10.41
CA ALA A 244 7.83 18.95 9.56
C ALA A 244 6.89 20.05 10.09
N PRO A 245 6.48 21.04 9.26
CA PRO A 245 5.51 22.04 9.67
C PRO A 245 4.11 21.42 9.89
N PRO A 246 3.18 22.12 10.56
CA PRO A 246 1.80 21.66 10.66
C PRO A 246 1.14 21.54 9.27
N TYR A 247 0.43 20.44 9.02
CA TYR A 247 -0.36 20.25 7.81
C TYR A 247 -1.78 20.76 8.02
N THR A 248 -2.14 21.82 7.28
CA THR A 248 -3.47 22.44 7.31
C THR A 248 -4.25 22.24 6.01
N GLY A 249 -3.74 21.36 5.12
CA GLY A 249 -4.46 20.98 3.91
C GLY A 249 -5.60 19.99 4.21
N GLN A 250 -6.42 19.72 3.20
CA GLN A 250 -7.52 18.76 3.32
C GLN A 250 -7.02 17.35 3.00
N ILE A 251 -7.06 16.45 3.98
CA ILE A 251 -6.90 15.02 3.72
C ILE A 251 -8.24 14.53 3.15
N ASN A 252 -8.21 13.81 2.04
CA ASN A 252 -9.41 13.25 1.45
C ASN A 252 -10.14 12.38 2.50
N ALA A 253 -11.46 12.49 2.60
CA ALA A 253 -12.24 11.80 3.64
C ALA A 253 -12.04 10.28 3.65
N ASN A 254 -11.71 9.70 2.49
CA ASN A 254 -11.46 8.26 2.34
C ASN A 254 -10.01 7.86 2.62
N ASP A 255 -9.11 8.83 2.80
CA ASP A 255 -7.70 8.62 3.09
C ASP A 255 -7.38 8.98 4.53
N LYS A 256 -6.50 8.19 5.16
CA LYS A 256 -5.91 8.53 6.46
C LYS A 256 -4.54 9.20 6.31
N ASN A 257 -4.12 9.48 5.08
CA ASN A 257 -2.81 10.07 4.81
C ASN A 257 -2.80 10.86 3.49
N CYS A 258 -1.85 11.78 3.35
CA CYS A 258 -1.68 12.58 2.14
C CYS A 258 -0.21 12.65 1.71
N LEU A 259 0.02 12.62 0.40
CA LEU A 259 1.35 12.68 -0.20
C LEU A 259 1.79 14.13 -0.42
N ILE A 260 2.97 14.47 0.07
CA ILE A 260 3.59 15.78 -0.01
C ILE A 260 4.88 15.70 -0.81
N ASN A 261 5.10 16.72 -1.62
CA ASN A 261 6.38 16.98 -2.27
C ASN A 261 7.27 17.81 -1.36
N LEU A 262 8.52 17.37 -1.25
CA LEU A 262 9.59 18.11 -0.61
C LEU A 262 10.52 18.65 -1.71
N GLN A 263 10.76 19.95 -1.67
CA GLN A 263 11.71 20.66 -2.51
C GLN A 263 12.72 21.37 -1.63
N VAL A 264 14.00 21.03 -1.78
CA VAL A 264 15.08 21.77 -1.13
C VAL A 264 15.35 23.02 -1.97
N MET A 265 15.29 24.20 -1.35
CA MET A 265 15.29 25.50 -2.04
C MET A 265 16.69 26.04 -2.32
N GLU A 266 17.69 25.15 -2.37
CA GLU A 266 19.04 25.44 -2.83
C GLU A 266 19.33 24.61 -4.09
N ASN A 267 20.31 25.02 -4.90
CA ASN A 267 20.73 24.30 -6.11
C ASN A 267 21.47 22.97 -5.79
N ILE A 268 20.98 22.24 -4.80
CA ILE A 268 21.47 20.91 -4.45
C ILE A 268 20.77 19.94 -5.41
N PRO A 269 21.53 19.12 -6.17
CA PRO A 269 20.96 18.17 -7.10
C PRO A 269 20.32 17.01 -6.33
N ILE A 270 19.14 17.25 -5.78
CA ILE A 270 18.33 16.25 -5.10
C ILE A 270 17.18 15.89 -6.04
N GLY A 271 17.04 14.58 -6.33
CA GLY A 271 15.86 14.09 -7.03
C GLY A 271 14.59 14.43 -6.25
N ALA A 272 13.44 14.44 -6.90
CA ALA A 272 12.16 14.73 -6.23
C ALA A 272 12.02 13.89 -4.94
N ILE A 273 11.50 14.51 -3.88
CA ILE A 273 11.42 13.92 -2.55
C ILE A 273 9.94 13.84 -2.17
N LYS A 274 9.53 12.68 -1.66
CA LYS A 274 8.15 12.43 -1.23
C LYS A 274 8.09 12.24 0.28
N PHE A 275 6.99 12.68 0.86
CA PHE A 275 6.72 12.70 2.29
C PHE A 275 5.24 12.48 2.54
N VAL A 276 4.84 11.96 3.69
CA VAL A 276 3.43 11.67 3.97
C VAL A 276 2.99 12.26 5.32
N TYR A 277 1.89 13.01 5.37
CA TYR A 277 1.20 13.25 6.64
C TYR A 277 0.15 12.18 6.87
N ILE A 278 0.04 11.71 8.11
CA ILE A 278 -0.98 10.74 8.54
C ILE A 278 -1.95 11.46 9.48
N ASP A 279 -3.24 11.32 9.20
CA ASP A 279 -4.30 11.72 10.13
C ASP A 279 -4.48 10.65 11.21
N ASN A 280 -4.45 11.07 12.46
CA ASN A 280 -4.65 10.21 13.62
C ASN A 280 -5.99 10.47 14.32
N ASN A 281 -6.86 11.29 13.73
CA ASN A 281 -8.22 11.49 14.22
C ASN A 281 -9.11 10.26 13.99
#